data_AF-A0A962ZBR0-F1
#
_entry.id   AF-A0A962ZBR0-F1
#
_cell.length_a   1.000
_cell.length_b   1.000
_cell.length_c   1.000
_cell.angle_alpha   90.00
_cell.angle_beta   90.00
_cell.angle_gamma   90.00
#
_symmetry.space_group_name_H-M   'P 1'
#
loop_
_entity.id
_entity.type
_entity.pdbx_description
1 polymer ?
#
loop_
_entity_poly.entity_id
_entity_poly.type
_entity_poly.pdbx_seq_one_letter_code
_entity_poly.pdbx_strand_id
1 'polypeptide(L)'
;MIEHSPEIDQALANDQAVVALETTLICHGLPRPANLDAAFEIERAVREAGAVPATIGIVDGRVKIGLDEGEIERLARDPDVMKCSTRDISLAMVLGRNGATTVAATIHLARRAGIRFMATGGLGGVHR
;
A
#
# COMPACT_ATOMS: atom_id res chain seq x y z
N MET A 1 -2.28 -3.99 -14.90
CA MET A 1 -3.32 -4.82 -14.26
C MET A 1 -3.33 -4.40 -12.80
N ILE A 2 -4.45 -3.85 -12.32
CA ILE A 2 -4.66 -3.54 -10.89
C ILE A 2 -5.51 -4.71 -10.37
N GLU A 3 -5.07 -5.33 -9.29
CA GLU A 3 -5.73 -6.45 -8.65
C GLU A 3 -6.22 -6.00 -7.28
N HIS A 4 -7.49 -6.27 -6.99
CA HIS A 4 -8.05 -6.05 -5.67
C HIS A 4 -8.05 -7.36 -4.90
N SER A 5 -7.91 -7.29 -3.58
CA SER A 5 -8.26 -8.44 -2.74
C SER A 5 -9.78 -8.65 -2.75
N PRO A 6 -10.26 -9.88 -2.49
CA PRO A 6 -11.69 -10.14 -2.34
C PRO A 6 -12.35 -9.28 -1.26
N GLU A 7 -11.62 -8.95 -0.18
CA GLU A 7 -12.13 -8.09 0.90
C GLU A 7 -12.36 -6.65 0.40
N ILE A 8 -11.45 -6.12 -0.42
CA ILE A 8 -11.62 -4.78 -0.99
C ILE A 8 -12.79 -4.74 -1.97
N ASP A 9 -12.92 -5.72 -2.86
CA ASP A 9 -14.05 -5.78 -3.80
C ASP A 9 -15.39 -5.87 -3.04
N GLN A 10 -15.45 -6.68 -2.00
CA GLN A 10 -16.65 -6.82 -1.17
C GLN A 10 -16.99 -5.54 -0.40
N ALA A 11 -15.98 -4.88 0.17
CA ALA A 11 -16.17 -3.63 0.90
C ALA A 11 -16.70 -2.52 -0.01
N LEU A 12 -16.12 -2.40 -1.21
CA LEU A 12 -16.56 -1.42 -2.20
C LEU A 12 -17.97 -1.71 -2.71
N ALA A 13 -18.32 -2.99 -2.94
CA ALA A 13 -19.67 -3.38 -3.37
C ALA A 13 -20.74 -3.11 -2.29
N ASN A 14 -20.36 -3.11 -1.02
CA ASN A 14 -21.25 -2.89 0.13
C ASN A 14 -21.25 -1.43 0.63
N ASP A 15 -20.62 -0.50 -0.09
CA ASP A 15 -20.43 0.90 0.34
C ASP A 15 -19.76 1.03 1.72
N GLN A 16 -18.92 0.06 2.11
CA GLN A 16 -18.16 0.11 3.35
C GLN A 16 -17.01 1.11 3.24
N ALA A 17 -16.64 1.71 4.37
CA ALA A 17 -15.49 2.60 4.41
C ALA A 17 -14.20 1.80 4.15
N VAL A 18 -13.42 2.22 3.14
CA VAL A 18 -12.10 1.67 2.82
C VAL A 18 -11.05 2.75 3.02
N VAL A 19 -9.96 2.41 3.69
CA VAL A 19 -8.82 3.32 3.95
C VAL A 19 -7.57 2.76 3.29
N ALA A 20 -7.03 3.49 2.31
CA ALA A 20 -5.78 3.14 1.66
C ALA A 20 -4.57 3.40 2.58
N LEU A 21 -3.61 2.49 2.56
CA LEU A 21 -2.36 2.56 3.32
C LEU A 21 -1.16 2.42 2.36
N GLU A 22 -0.14 3.25 2.53
CA GLU A 22 1.06 3.17 1.69
C GLU A 22 2.06 2.12 2.19
N THR A 23 2.91 1.63 1.29
CA THR A 23 3.94 0.64 1.61
C THR A 23 5.35 1.23 1.76
N THR A 24 5.58 2.49 1.36
CA THR A 24 6.89 3.15 1.56
C THR A 24 7.24 3.26 3.04
N LEU A 25 6.28 3.54 3.92
CA LEU A 25 6.51 3.59 5.36
C LEU A 25 7.15 2.29 5.89
N ILE A 26 6.64 1.14 5.49
CA ILE A 26 7.09 -0.17 5.98
C ILE A 26 8.33 -0.71 5.23
N CYS A 27 8.63 -0.18 4.05
CA CYS A 27 9.78 -0.63 3.26
C CYS A 27 11.02 0.27 3.43
N HIS A 28 10.81 1.58 3.55
CA HIS A 28 11.87 2.59 3.52
C HIS A 28 11.79 3.61 4.66
N GLY A 29 10.67 3.66 5.40
CA GLY A 29 10.43 4.65 6.46
C GLY A 29 10.79 4.17 7.87
N LEU A 30 10.60 2.88 8.15
CA LEU A 30 10.80 2.29 9.47
C LEU A 30 11.91 1.22 9.47
N PRO A 31 12.68 1.10 10.55
CA PRO A 31 13.69 0.04 10.68
C PRO A 31 13.05 -1.33 10.87
N ARG A 32 13.73 -2.38 10.43
CA ARG A 32 13.38 -3.77 10.72
C ARG A 32 13.79 -4.15 12.15
N PRO A 33 12.99 -4.95 12.88
CA PRO A 33 11.71 -5.57 12.49
C PRO A 33 10.47 -4.70 12.73
N ALA A 34 10.62 -3.52 13.36
CA ALA A 34 9.51 -2.66 13.77
C ALA A 34 8.60 -2.22 12.60
N ASN A 35 9.12 -2.23 11.38
CA ASN A 35 8.35 -1.97 10.17
C ASN A 35 7.18 -2.93 9.94
N LEU A 36 7.35 -4.22 10.26
CA LEU A 36 6.33 -5.23 10.07
C LEU A 36 5.26 -5.14 11.16
N ASP A 37 5.69 -4.97 12.42
CA ASP A 37 4.78 -4.76 13.54
C ASP A 37 3.89 -3.53 13.28
N ALA A 38 4.49 -2.42 12.84
CA ALA A 38 3.76 -1.21 12.48
C ALA A 38 2.77 -1.44 11.33
N ALA A 39 3.11 -2.26 10.32
CA ALA A 39 2.21 -2.57 9.21
C ALA A 39 0.89 -3.17 9.73
N PHE A 40 1.00 -4.20 10.57
CA PHE A 40 -0.16 -4.89 11.13
C PHE A 40 -0.91 -4.06 12.16
N GLU A 41 -0.21 -3.27 12.98
CA GLU A 41 -0.85 -2.36 13.92
C GLU A 41 -1.69 -1.28 13.22
N ILE A 42 -1.20 -0.76 12.09
CA ILE A 42 -1.94 0.22 11.28
C ILE A 42 -3.19 -0.43 10.66
N GLU A 43 -3.09 -1.63 10.09
CA GLU A 43 -4.27 -2.34 9.57
C GLU A 43 -5.29 -2.62 10.67
N ARG A 44 -4.83 -3.07 11.85
CA ARG A 44 -5.68 -3.30 13.01
C ARG A 44 -6.39 -2.02 13.44
N ALA A 45 -5.69 -0.89 13.52
CA ALA A 45 -6.29 0.39 13.91
C ALA A 45 -7.41 0.84 12.94
N VAL A 46 -7.24 0.60 11.64
CA VAL A 46 -8.31 0.87 10.64
C VAL A 46 -9.52 -0.03 10.88
N ARG A 47 -9.30 -1.32 11.15
CA ARG A 47 -10.36 -2.28 11.45
C ARG A 47 -11.11 -1.93 12.74
N GLU A 48 -10.39 -1.56 13.80
CA GLU A 48 -10.97 -1.13 15.08
C GLU A 48 -11.81 0.16 14.93
N ALA A 49 -11.47 1.01 13.96
CA ALA A 49 -12.27 2.19 13.60
C ALA A 49 -13.49 1.86 12.71
N GLY A 50 -13.72 0.58 12.38
CA GLY A 50 -14.88 0.12 11.60
C GLY A 50 -14.72 0.25 10.08
N ALA A 51 -13.49 0.43 9.59
CA ALA A 51 -13.18 0.50 8.16
C ALA A 51 -12.35 -0.70 7.70
N VAL A 52 -12.27 -0.89 6.39
CA VAL A 52 -11.47 -1.94 5.75
C VAL A 52 -10.12 -1.36 5.31
N PRO A 53 -8.98 -1.88 5.78
CA PRO A 53 -7.66 -1.43 5.33
C PRO A 53 -7.36 -1.94 3.92
N ALA A 54 -6.85 -1.06 3.07
CA ALA A 54 -6.33 -1.39 1.75
C ALA A 54 -4.85 -1.01 1.70
N THR A 55 -3.97 -1.89 2.18
CA THR A 55 -2.53 -1.71 1.98
C THR A 55 -2.20 -1.86 0.49
N ILE A 56 -1.54 -0.86 -0.11
CA ILE A 56 -1.31 -0.79 -1.56
C ILE A 56 0.18 -0.95 -1.87
N GLY A 57 0.51 -1.88 -2.76
CA GLY A 57 1.87 -2.16 -3.19
C GLY A 57 1.95 -2.74 -4.59
N ILE A 58 3.17 -3.03 -5.03
CA ILE A 58 3.45 -3.77 -6.26
C ILE A 58 4.19 -5.05 -5.85
N VAL A 59 3.65 -6.20 -6.23
CA VAL A 59 4.25 -7.53 -5.95
C VAL A 59 4.45 -8.24 -7.28
N ASP A 60 5.68 -8.64 -7.60
CA ASP A 60 6.05 -9.25 -8.90
C ASP A 60 5.54 -8.46 -10.11
N GLY A 61 5.62 -7.12 -10.06
CA GLY A 61 5.12 -6.24 -11.12
C GLY A 61 3.59 -6.15 -11.23
N ARG A 62 2.84 -6.69 -10.27
CA ARG A 62 1.38 -6.54 -10.19
C ARG A 62 1.00 -5.52 -9.15
N VAL A 63 0.18 -4.54 -9.53
CA VAL A 63 -0.38 -3.58 -8.58
C VAL A 63 -1.47 -4.29 -7.77
N LYS A 64 -1.36 -4.25 -6.45
CA LYS A 64 -2.28 -4.86 -5.50
C LYS A 64 -2.95 -3.80 -4.62
N ILE A 65 -4.27 -3.89 -4.50
CA ILE A 65 -5.09 -3.07 -3.60
C ILE A 65 -5.65 -3.99 -2.52
N GLY A 66 -5.13 -3.86 -1.30
CA GLY A 66 -5.32 -4.85 -0.25
C GLY A 66 -4.31 -5.99 -0.40
N LEU A 67 -3.10 -5.78 0.10
CA LEU A 67 -2.11 -6.84 0.25
C LEU A 67 -2.56 -7.84 1.32
N ASP A 68 -2.24 -9.11 1.13
CA ASP A 68 -2.34 -10.09 2.21
C ASP A 68 -1.11 -10.03 3.16
N GLU A 69 -1.19 -10.73 4.30
CA GLU A 69 -0.11 -10.74 5.29
C GLU A 69 1.23 -11.21 4.70
N GLY A 70 1.22 -12.22 3.82
CA GLY A 70 2.42 -12.75 3.19
C GLY A 70 3.05 -11.76 2.21
N GLU A 71 2.23 -11.01 1.48
CA GLU A 71 2.66 -9.95 0.59
C GLU A 71 3.22 -8.73 1.36
N ILE A 72 2.60 -8.37 2.49
CA ILE A 72 3.12 -7.34 3.41
C ILE A 72 4.49 -7.75 3.93
N GLU A 73 4.62 -8.98 4.45
CA GLU A 73 5.89 -9.52 4.93
C GLU A 73 6.95 -9.52 3.84
N ARG A 74 6.57 -9.94 2.63
CA ARG A 74 7.46 -9.98 1.48
C ARG A 74 8.03 -8.60 1.17
N LEU A 75 7.17 -7.57 1.08
CA LEU A 75 7.64 -6.20 0.84
C LEU A 75 8.47 -5.65 2.00
N ALA A 76 8.05 -5.89 3.24
CA ALA A 76 8.74 -5.39 4.43
C ALA A 76 10.15 -6.01 4.61
N ARG A 77 10.35 -7.25 4.15
CA ARG A 77 11.63 -7.99 4.26
C ARG A 77 12.55 -7.83 3.05
N ASP A 78 12.01 -7.50 1.88
CA ASP A 78 12.79 -7.32 0.64
C ASP A 78 13.71 -6.08 0.73
N PRO A 79 15.05 -6.23 0.75
CA PRO A 79 15.96 -5.08 0.79
C PRO A 79 16.02 -4.31 -0.55
N ASP A 80 15.58 -4.91 -1.65
CA ASP A 80 15.69 -4.38 -3.01
C ASP A 80 14.35 -3.82 -3.54
N VAL A 81 13.34 -3.71 -2.68
CA VAL A 81 12.03 -3.18 -3.02
C VAL A 81 12.14 -1.75 -3.57
N MET A 82 11.60 -1.53 -4.76
CA MET A 82 11.62 -0.23 -5.41
C MET A 82 10.76 0.77 -4.63
N LYS A 83 11.29 1.96 -4.34
CA LYS A 83 10.47 3.08 -3.86
C LYS A 83 9.76 3.73 -5.05
N CYS A 84 8.45 3.56 -5.14
CA CYS A 84 7.67 3.92 -6.31
C CYS A 84 6.80 5.16 -6.07
N SER A 85 7.10 6.25 -6.78
CA SER A 85 6.14 7.33 -7.06
C SER A 85 5.30 6.99 -8.29
N THR A 86 4.36 7.86 -8.68
CA THR A 86 3.45 7.64 -9.80
C THR A 86 4.17 7.30 -11.11
N ARG A 87 5.31 7.96 -11.37
CA ARG A 87 6.15 7.72 -12.57
C ARG A 87 6.83 6.35 -12.59
N ASP A 88 7.01 5.74 -11.43
CA ASP A 88 7.80 4.51 -11.27
C ASP A 88 6.91 3.25 -11.36
N ILE A 89 5.59 3.39 -11.24
CA ILE A 89 4.62 2.28 -11.27
C ILE A 89 4.81 1.42 -12.53
N SER A 90 4.83 2.06 -13.70
CA SER A 90 4.97 1.35 -14.98
C SER A 90 6.29 0.59 -15.09
N LEU A 91 7.36 1.16 -14.55
CA LEU A 91 8.69 0.53 -14.56
C LEU A 91 8.71 -0.72 -13.67
N ALA A 92 8.19 -0.62 -12.45
CA ALA A 92 8.10 -1.78 -11.55
C ALA A 92 7.24 -2.90 -12.17
N MET A 93 6.14 -2.54 -12.84
CA MET A 93 5.26 -3.50 -13.52
C MET A 93 5.95 -4.23 -14.67
N VAL A 94 6.62 -3.50 -15.57
CA VAL A 94 7.28 -4.10 -16.74
C VAL A 94 8.49 -4.94 -16.35
N LEU A 95 9.21 -4.55 -15.29
CA LEU A 95 10.35 -5.30 -14.79
C LEU A 95 9.97 -6.48 -13.89
N GLY A 96 8.69 -6.68 -13.57
CA GLY A 96 8.27 -7.73 -12.65
C GLY A 96 8.80 -7.54 -11.23
N ARG A 97 9.05 -6.29 -10.80
CA ARG A 97 9.69 -5.99 -9.52
C ARG A 97 8.67 -5.70 -8.42
N ASN A 98 9.09 -5.96 -7.19
CA ASN A 98 8.41 -5.47 -6.00
C ASN A 98 8.57 -3.95 -5.89
N GLY A 99 7.51 -3.27 -5.45
CA GLY A 99 7.48 -1.81 -5.33
C GLY A 99 6.65 -1.35 -4.15
N ALA A 100 7.29 -0.58 -3.27
CA ALA A 100 6.65 0.15 -2.20
C ALA A 100 6.08 1.46 -2.76
N THR A 101 4.78 1.65 -2.66
CA THR A 101 4.14 2.87 -3.16
C THR A 101 4.34 4.01 -2.16
N THR A 102 4.78 5.17 -2.65
CA THR A 102 4.76 6.42 -1.89
C THR A 102 3.35 6.98 -1.86
N VAL A 103 3.06 7.92 -0.96
CA VAL A 103 1.80 8.68 -0.94
C VAL A 103 1.26 9.04 -2.33
N ALA A 104 2.09 9.59 -3.22
CA ALA A 104 1.66 9.99 -4.56
C ALA A 104 1.16 8.80 -5.40
N ALA A 105 1.87 7.67 -5.35
CA ALA A 105 1.46 6.45 -6.03
C ALA A 105 0.23 5.81 -5.37
N THR A 106 0.18 5.79 -4.03
CA THR A 106 -0.93 5.24 -3.26
C THR A 106 -2.24 5.97 -3.56
N ILE A 107 -2.28 7.32 -3.50
CA ILE A 107 -3.51 8.07 -3.82
C ILE A 107 -3.92 7.90 -5.28
N HIS A 108 -2.96 7.80 -6.20
CA HIS A 108 -3.24 7.56 -7.61
C HIS A 108 -3.96 6.22 -7.83
N LEU A 109 -3.45 5.16 -7.19
CA LEU A 109 -4.00 3.81 -7.28
C LEU A 109 -5.31 3.67 -6.50
N ALA A 110 -5.39 4.20 -5.28
CA ALA A 110 -6.60 4.23 -4.46
C ALA A 110 -7.76 4.91 -5.20
N ARG A 111 -7.50 6.06 -5.83
CA ARG A 111 -8.50 6.77 -6.64
C ARG A 111 -8.97 5.93 -7.83
N ARG A 112 -8.10 5.18 -8.48
CA ARG A 112 -8.48 4.26 -9.57
C ARG A 112 -9.29 3.05 -9.09
N ALA A 113 -9.12 2.66 -7.83
CA ALA A 113 -9.88 1.60 -7.17
C ALA A 113 -11.19 2.10 -6.53
N GLY A 114 -11.52 3.39 -6.61
CA GLY A 114 -12.72 3.97 -5.99
C GLY A 114 -12.58 4.28 -4.50
N ILE A 115 -11.38 4.17 -3.93
CA ILE A 115 -11.10 4.45 -2.52
C ILE A 115 -10.89 5.95 -2.33
N ARG A 116 -11.60 6.55 -1.36
CA ARG A 116 -11.62 8.01 -1.13
C ARG A 116 -10.73 8.48 0.02
N PHE A 117 -10.34 7.57 0.91
CA PHE A 117 -9.56 7.90 2.11
C PHE A 117 -8.20 7.22 2.07
N MET A 118 -7.18 7.94 2.51
CA MET A 118 -5.84 7.40 2.71
C MET A 118 -5.31 7.88 4.07
N ALA A 119 -4.66 6.98 4.80
CA ALA A 119 -3.89 7.32 5.98
C ALA A 119 -2.38 7.16 5.69
N THR A 120 -1.56 8.05 6.24
CA THR A 120 -0.09 8.00 6.18
C THR A 120 0.51 8.76 7.35
N GLY A 121 1.79 8.51 7.66
CA GLY A 121 2.51 9.24 8.70
C GLY A 121 2.86 10.68 8.30
N GLY A 122 3.16 10.94 7.02
CA GLY A 122 3.55 12.27 6.56
C GLY A 122 3.66 12.38 5.04
N LEU A 123 3.41 13.59 4.54
CA LEU A 123 3.51 13.89 3.11
C LEU A 123 4.93 14.32 2.74
N GLY A 124 5.35 14.01 1.51
CA GLY A 124 6.51 14.67 0.90
C GLY A 124 6.26 16.17 0.68
N GLY A 125 7.33 16.93 0.43
CA GLY A 125 7.23 18.38 0.25
C GLY A 125 8.51 19.00 -0.32
N VAL A 126 8.57 20.33 -0.34
CA VAL A 126 9.73 21.07 -0.82
C VAL A 126 10.91 20.85 0.14
N HIS A 127 12.07 20.48 -0.40
CA HIS A 127 13.30 20.29 0.37
C HIS A 127 13.92 21.64 0.79
N ARG A 128 14.76 21.63 1.83
CA ARG A 128 15.51 22.81 2.29
C ARG A 128 16.71 23.10 1.42
#